data_AF-A0A9P0H8Q8-F1
#
_entry.id   AF-A0A9P0H8Q8-F1
#
_cell.length_a   1.000
_cell.length_b   1.000
_cell.length_c   1.000
_cell.angle_alpha   90.00
_cell.angle_beta   90.00
_cell.angle_gamma   90.00
#
_symmetry.space_group_name_H-M   'P 1'
#
loop_
_entity.id
_entity.type
_entity.pdbx_description
1 polymer ?
#
loop_
_entity_poly.entity_id
_entity_poly.type
_entity_poly.pdbx_seq_one_letter_code
_entity_poly.pdbx_strand_id
1 'polypeptide(L)'
;MINLVNLPEVVLEKIFSFLTYDSIAQNRVVCNKFNEIGSKMLNKGYYAADRFHGKTLKAIKAKLPRRESERRVHPLARQCDILIAIETRLSMLAMTFTKWMDAKLCCFIPGKVIDEIMRVLRCVANNPSPPRAHEILQELRDISSMAMEHFDEKILPTLKMSMGVPPFLQVIFVTAGSSRADEELTLVPKQRLCVFPLHPSSGTVSVAEFNKLVVRESINRKKIKAQAELISKQANEISELRKHVEEWEAKLRDLTANLIKAKDLPGNSSAIVSTRQSRKRKSEDERIITNKKCKKGDHRKNRSGRSRDMLICK
;
A
#
# COMPACT_ATOMS: atom_id res chain seq x y z
N MET A 1 42.38 18.97 20.64
CA MET A 1 41.82 18.90 19.27
C MET A 1 40.59 17.99 19.33
N ILE A 2 39.39 18.48 19.01
CA ILE A 2 38.17 17.67 19.10
C ILE A 2 38.04 16.84 17.82
N ASN A 3 38.06 15.51 17.94
CA ASN A 3 37.82 14.62 16.81
C ASN A 3 36.32 14.34 16.65
N LEU A 4 35.80 14.47 15.43
CA LEU A 4 34.39 14.26 15.08
C LEU A 4 33.85 12.91 15.57
N VAL A 5 34.65 11.86 15.49
CA VAL A 5 34.27 10.49 15.92
C VAL A 5 34.02 10.41 17.43
N ASN A 6 34.62 11.30 18.23
CA ASN A 6 34.48 11.30 19.69
C ASN A 6 33.24 12.05 20.19
N LEU A 7 32.47 12.69 19.30
CA LEU A 7 31.22 13.35 19.68
C LEU A 7 30.15 12.34 20.13
N PRO A 8 29.22 12.73 21.03
CA PRO A 8 28.06 11.92 21.38
C PRO A 8 27.20 11.59 20.15
N GLU A 9 26.57 10.41 20.15
CA GLU A 9 25.74 9.93 19.03
C GLU A 9 24.67 10.94 18.60
N VAL A 10 24.01 11.60 19.57
CA VAL A 10 22.98 12.62 19.34
C VAL A 10 23.51 13.81 18.51
N VAL A 11 24.77 14.22 18.70
CA VAL A 11 25.37 15.32 17.95
C VAL A 11 25.68 14.87 16.52
N LEU A 12 26.15 13.63 16.35
CA LEU A 12 26.42 13.05 15.02
C LEU A 12 25.12 12.79 14.24
N GLU A 13 24.06 12.27 14.87
CA GLU A 13 22.71 12.21 14.29
C GLU A 13 22.24 13.60 13.84
N LYS A 14 22.51 14.64 14.65
CA LYS A 14 22.11 16.00 14.32
C LYS A 14 22.90 16.57 13.14
N ILE A 15 24.22 16.32 13.05
CA ILE A 15 25.05 16.69 11.89
C ILE A 15 24.54 15.96 10.64
N PHE A 16 24.34 14.65 10.72
CA PHE A 16 23.84 13.84 9.60
C PHE A 16 22.42 14.27 9.16
N SER A 17 21.61 14.86 10.06
CA SER A 17 20.27 15.38 9.71
C SER A 17 20.26 16.55 8.71
N PHE A 18 21.42 17.14 8.42
CA PHE A 18 21.58 18.16 7.37
C PHE A 18 22.03 17.58 6.02
N LEU A 19 22.33 16.27 5.95
CA LEU A 19 22.74 15.57 4.73
C LEU A 19 21.52 14.94 4.04
N THR A 20 21.65 14.69 2.74
CA THR A 20 20.72 13.80 2.02
C THR A 20 20.91 12.35 2.46
N TYR A 21 19.91 11.51 2.29
CA TYR A 21 20.03 10.09 2.63
C TYR A 21 21.10 9.39 1.77
N ASP A 22 21.29 9.79 0.51
CA ASP A 22 22.38 9.33 -0.33
C ASP A 22 23.76 9.68 0.26
N SER A 23 23.98 10.92 0.69
CA SER A 23 25.21 11.31 1.38
C SER A 23 25.39 10.59 2.73
N ILE A 24 24.32 10.34 3.48
CA ILE A 24 24.39 9.50 4.70
C ILE A 24 24.85 8.09 4.35
N ALA A 25 24.32 7.49 3.27
CA ALA A 25 24.69 6.14 2.83
C ALA A 25 26.17 6.06 2.41
N GLN A 26 26.68 7.07 1.69
CA GLN A 26 28.09 7.19 1.31
C GLN A 26 29.02 7.33 2.53
N ASN A 27 28.62 8.10 3.56
CA ASN A 27 29.42 8.27 4.78
C ASN A 27 29.60 6.98 5.61
N ARG A 28 28.82 5.92 5.35
CA ARG A 28 28.90 4.67 6.13
C ARG A 28 30.22 3.92 5.97
N VAL A 29 30.94 4.08 4.86
CA VAL A 29 32.23 3.39 4.64
C VAL A 29 33.40 4.04 5.38
N VAL A 30 33.20 5.20 6.00
CA VAL A 30 34.27 5.98 6.67
C VAL A 30 34.77 5.28 7.95
N CYS A 31 33.86 4.82 8.82
CA CYS A 31 34.21 4.07 10.04
C CYS A 31 33.00 3.34 10.63
N ASN A 32 33.24 2.41 11.56
CA ASN A 32 32.19 1.62 12.23
C ASN A 32 31.09 2.48 12.88
N LYS A 33 31.47 3.58 13.55
CA LYS A 33 30.51 4.49 14.20
C LYS A 33 29.64 5.24 13.17
N PHE A 34 30.20 5.61 12.02
CA PHE A 34 29.46 6.23 10.93
C PHE A 34 28.56 5.21 10.21
N ASN A 35 29.01 3.96 10.07
CA ASN A 35 28.18 2.85 9.57
C ASN A 35 26.94 2.62 10.45
N GLU A 36 27.12 2.55 11.77
CA GLU A 36 26.03 2.34 12.74
C GLU A 36 25.00 3.48 12.69
N ILE A 37 25.46 4.72 12.87
CA ILE A 37 24.61 5.93 12.84
C ILE A 37 23.92 6.07 11.48
N GLY A 38 24.66 5.92 10.38
CA GLY A 38 24.10 6.01 9.03
C GLY A 38 23.03 4.95 8.79
N SER A 39 23.28 3.69 9.16
CA SER A 39 22.30 2.60 9.02
C SER A 39 21.03 2.84 9.86
N LYS A 40 21.19 3.34 11.09
CA LYS A 40 20.08 3.74 11.97
C LYS A 40 19.25 4.87 11.34
N MET A 41 19.91 5.90 10.80
CA MET A 41 19.25 7.05 10.18
C MET A 41 18.56 6.73 8.86
N LEU A 42 19.12 5.84 8.04
CA LEU A 42 18.50 5.41 6.77
C LEU A 42 17.24 4.58 7.04
N ASN A 43 17.28 3.62 7.96
CA ASN A 43 16.10 2.89 8.40
C ASN A 43 15.03 3.84 8.96
N LYS A 44 15.41 4.76 9.86
CA LYS A 44 14.53 5.80 10.43
C LYS A 44 13.91 6.71 9.36
N GLY A 45 14.68 7.04 8.31
CA GLY A 45 14.27 7.84 7.16
C GLY A 45 13.21 7.15 6.32
N TYR A 46 13.41 5.86 5.99
CA TYR A 46 12.42 5.08 5.26
C TYR A 46 11.07 5.01 5.99
N TYR A 47 11.06 4.63 7.28
CA TYR A 47 9.81 4.61 8.05
C TYR A 47 9.21 6.01 8.27
N ALA A 48 10.01 7.09 8.19
CA ALA A 48 9.49 8.46 8.22
C ALA A 48 8.80 8.82 6.90
N ALA A 49 9.35 8.40 5.76
CA ALA A 49 8.76 8.57 4.44
C ALA A 49 7.43 7.81 4.30
N ASP A 50 7.40 6.55 4.73
CA ASP A 50 6.19 5.71 4.76
C ASP A 50 5.07 6.33 5.63
N ARG A 51 5.40 6.77 6.86
CA ARG A 51 4.44 7.49 7.72
C ARG A 51 3.98 8.83 7.13
N PHE A 52 4.83 9.52 6.37
CA PHE A 52 4.48 10.79 5.73
C PHE A 52 3.55 10.56 4.53
N HIS A 53 3.81 9.53 3.73
CA HIS A 53 2.89 9.03 2.69
C HIS A 53 1.52 8.72 3.29
N GLY A 54 1.44 7.83 4.29
CA GLY A 54 0.16 7.37 4.84
C GLY A 54 -0.69 8.51 5.42
N LYS A 55 -0.06 9.49 6.08
CA LYS A 55 -0.73 10.73 6.54
C LYS A 55 -1.29 11.55 5.37
N THR A 56 -0.47 11.79 4.34
CA THR A 56 -0.85 12.61 3.18
C THR A 56 -1.96 11.94 2.37
N LEU A 57 -1.84 10.63 2.13
CA LEU A 57 -2.80 9.80 1.39
C LEU A 57 -4.16 9.75 2.10
N LYS A 58 -4.16 9.58 3.43
CA LYS A 58 -5.39 9.67 4.25
C LYS A 58 -6.03 11.06 4.20
N ALA A 59 -5.23 12.12 4.31
CA ALA A 59 -5.73 13.51 4.27
C ALA A 59 -6.32 13.90 2.90
N ILE A 60 -5.77 13.39 1.80
CA ILE A 60 -6.31 13.61 0.45
C ILE A 60 -7.54 12.73 0.19
N LYS A 61 -7.49 11.42 0.49
CA LYS A 61 -8.64 10.51 0.32
C LYS A 61 -9.88 11.00 1.08
N ALA A 62 -9.71 11.60 2.26
CA ALA A 62 -10.80 12.18 3.05
C ALA A 62 -11.51 13.39 2.39
N LYS A 63 -10.87 14.05 1.41
CA LYS A 63 -11.43 15.18 0.67
C LYS A 63 -11.99 14.80 -0.71
N LEU A 64 -11.88 13.54 -1.11
CA LEU A 64 -12.36 13.08 -2.43
C LEU A 64 -13.85 12.68 -2.38
N PRO A 65 -14.62 12.92 -3.46
CA PRO A 65 -15.95 12.34 -3.62
C PRO A 65 -15.94 10.80 -3.49
N ARG A 66 -17.04 10.27 -2.94
CA ARG A 66 -17.25 8.82 -2.81
C ARG A 66 -17.49 8.14 -4.16
N ARG A 67 -18.13 8.84 -5.10
CA ARG A 67 -18.41 8.35 -6.47
C ARG A 67 -17.20 8.55 -7.37
N GLU A 68 -16.89 7.54 -8.17
CA GLU A 68 -15.70 7.51 -9.03
C GLU A 68 -15.77 8.52 -10.19
N SER A 69 -16.95 8.75 -10.77
CA SER A 69 -17.17 9.77 -11.82
C SER A 69 -16.84 11.18 -11.32
N GLU A 70 -17.37 11.55 -10.14
CA GLU A 70 -17.10 12.82 -9.46
C GLU A 70 -15.64 12.93 -9.01
N ARG A 71 -15.01 11.81 -8.63
CA ARG A 71 -13.60 11.77 -8.25
C ARG A 71 -12.68 12.08 -9.43
N ARG A 72 -12.91 11.52 -10.62
CA ARG A 72 -12.01 11.69 -11.79
C ARG A 72 -11.88 13.14 -12.27
N VAL A 73 -12.89 13.97 -12.03
CA VAL A 73 -12.87 15.40 -12.35
C VAL A 73 -12.41 16.28 -11.19
N HIS A 74 -12.14 15.71 -10.01
CA HIS A 74 -11.79 16.46 -8.82
C HIS A 74 -10.32 16.96 -8.87
N PRO A 75 -10.00 18.20 -8.45
CA PRO A 75 -8.64 18.73 -8.50
C PRO A 75 -7.58 17.86 -7.78
N LEU A 76 -7.95 17.27 -6.64
CA LEU A 76 -7.04 16.41 -5.85
C LEU A 76 -6.89 14.98 -6.40
N ALA A 77 -7.60 14.60 -7.48
CA ALA A 77 -7.56 13.25 -8.03
C ALA A 77 -6.14 12.84 -8.42
N ARG A 78 -5.46 13.69 -9.20
CA ARG A 78 -4.07 13.46 -9.64
C ARG A 78 -3.10 13.29 -8.47
N GLN A 79 -3.25 14.08 -7.39
CA GLN A 79 -2.43 13.92 -6.19
C GLN A 79 -2.67 12.55 -5.54
N CYS A 80 -3.92 12.08 -5.48
CA CYS A 80 -4.25 10.76 -4.97
C CYS A 80 -3.69 9.64 -5.85
N ASP A 81 -3.77 9.75 -7.18
CA ASP A 81 -3.23 8.76 -8.11
C ASP A 81 -1.71 8.62 -7.97
N ILE A 82 -0.99 9.75 -7.85
CA ILE A 82 0.45 9.76 -7.59
C ILE A 82 0.76 9.09 -6.24
N LEU A 83 -0.01 9.38 -5.18
CA LEU A 83 0.19 8.75 -3.88
C LEU A 83 -0.09 7.24 -3.90
N ILE A 84 -1.07 6.76 -4.66
CA ILE A 84 -1.33 5.31 -4.84
C ILE A 84 -0.16 4.64 -5.59
N ALA A 85 0.41 5.32 -6.59
CA ALA A 85 1.60 4.81 -7.27
C ALA A 85 2.84 4.77 -6.35
N ILE A 86 3.00 5.75 -5.44
CA ILE A 86 4.03 5.71 -4.37
C ILE A 86 3.75 4.58 -3.36
N GLU A 87 2.48 4.36 -2.98
CA GLU A 87 2.04 3.26 -2.09
C GLU A 87 2.50 1.91 -2.64
N THR A 88 2.39 1.72 -3.96
CA THR A 88 2.87 0.53 -4.66
C THR A 88 4.39 0.37 -4.55
N ARG A 89 5.18 1.44 -4.73
CA ARG A 89 6.65 1.39 -4.62
C ARG A 89 7.12 1.15 -3.18
N LEU A 90 6.51 1.81 -2.20
CA LEU A 90 6.76 1.55 -0.78
C LEU A 90 6.45 0.10 -0.41
N SER A 91 5.32 -0.44 -0.89
CA SER A 91 4.94 -1.83 -0.64
C SER A 91 5.96 -2.83 -1.23
N MET A 92 6.42 -2.60 -2.46
CA MET A 92 7.46 -3.45 -3.09
C MET A 92 8.78 -3.41 -2.31
N LEU A 93 9.26 -2.21 -1.97
CA LEU A 93 10.48 -2.04 -1.16
C LEU A 93 10.33 -2.70 0.22
N ALA A 94 9.17 -2.62 0.86
CA ALA A 94 8.91 -3.29 2.13
C ALA A 94 8.98 -4.82 2.00
N MET A 95 8.41 -5.40 0.93
CA MET A 95 8.45 -6.84 0.68
C MET A 95 9.88 -7.35 0.42
N THR A 96 10.71 -6.58 -0.29
CA THR A 96 12.12 -6.93 -0.54
C THR A 96 12.97 -6.80 0.72
N PHE A 97 12.95 -5.65 1.40
CA PHE A 97 13.96 -5.28 2.40
C PHE A 97 13.55 -5.51 3.86
N THR A 98 12.29 -5.26 4.25
CA THR A 98 11.92 -5.11 5.67
C THR A 98 12.23 -6.35 6.51
N LYS A 99 11.97 -7.56 6.00
CA LYS A 99 12.26 -8.81 6.73
C LYS A 99 13.75 -8.98 7.09
N TRP A 100 14.65 -8.46 6.26
CA TRP A 100 16.11 -8.52 6.49
C TRP A 100 16.61 -7.37 7.38
N MET A 101 15.96 -6.21 7.29
CA MET A 101 16.19 -5.06 8.18
C MET A 101 15.75 -5.35 9.64
N ASP A 102 14.64 -6.06 9.80
CA ASP A 102 14.12 -6.49 11.10
C ASP A 102 15.04 -7.54 11.74
N ALA A 103 15.49 -8.52 10.95
CA ALA A 103 16.47 -9.53 11.34
C ALA A 103 17.90 -9.00 11.55
N LYS A 104 18.16 -7.71 11.27
CA LYS A 104 19.50 -7.06 11.31
C LYS A 104 20.55 -7.71 10.39
N LEU A 105 20.11 -8.46 9.38
CA LEU A 105 20.96 -9.16 8.43
C LEU A 105 21.38 -8.28 7.24
N CYS A 106 20.55 -7.32 6.84
CA CYS A 106 20.91 -6.33 5.84
C CYS A 106 20.67 -4.90 6.34
N CYS A 107 21.29 -3.95 5.65
CA CYS A 107 21.23 -2.54 6.00
C CYS A 107 20.50 -1.75 4.91
N PHE A 108 19.33 -1.21 5.28
CA PHE A 108 18.49 -0.15 4.66
C PHE A 108 18.14 -0.24 3.15
N ILE A 109 17.08 0.48 2.79
CA ILE A 109 16.71 0.81 1.41
C ILE A 109 17.63 1.95 0.93
N PRO A 110 18.30 1.85 -0.23
CA PRO A 110 19.38 2.77 -0.61
C PRO A 110 19.04 4.26 -0.46
N GLY A 111 20.00 5.06 0.02
CA GLY A 111 19.78 6.45 0.41
C GLY A 111 19.12 7.31 -0.67
N LYS A 112 19.61 7.20 -1.92
CA LYS A 112 19.03 7.82 -3.11
C LYS A 112 17.53 7.51 -3.30
N VAL A 113 17.08 6.29 -3.02
CA VAL A 113 15.67 5.88 -3.09
C VAL A 113 14.84 6.63 -2.04
N ILE A 114 15.34 6.77 -0.82
CA ILE A 114 14.66 7.50 0.27
C ILE A 114 14.56 9.00 -0.06
N ASP A 115 15.65 9.60 -0.56
CA ASP A 115 15.66 11.01 -0.99
C ASP A 115 14.59 11.28 -2.04
N GLU A 116 14.48 10.38 -3.03
CA GLU A 116 13.54 10.51 -4.13
C GLU A 116 12.08 10.30 -3.69
N ILE A 117 11.79 9.29 -2.86
CA ILE A 117 10.47 9.15 -2.20
C ILE A 117 10.09 10.46 -1.50
N MET A 118 11.01 11.01 -0.71
CA MET A 118 10.78 12.25 0.03
C MET A 118 10.66 13.49 -0.88
N ARG A 119 11.36 13.53 -2.02
CA ARG A 119 11.22 14.58 -3.05
C ARG A 119 9.83 14.56 -3.65
N VAL A 120 9.36 13.40 -4.12
CA VAL A 120 8.03 13.25 -4.73
C VAL A 120 6.94 13.54 -3.70
N LEU A 121 7.02 12.97 -2.49
CA LEU A 121 6.02 13.20 -1.44
C LEU A 121 5.89 14.67 -1.06
N ARG A 122 7.01 15.40 -0.90
CA ARG A 122 6.99 16.84 -0.63
C ARG A 122 6.42 17.65 -1.79
N CYS A 123 6.71 17.26 -3.04
CA CYS A 123 6.12 17.89 -4.21
C CYS A 123 4.60 17.72 -4.23
N VAL A 124 4.09 16.50 -4.04
CA VAL A 124 2.64 16.22 -4.05
C VAL A 124 1.92 16.90 -2.88
N ALA A 125 2.53 16.94 -1.69
CA ALA A 125 1.93 17.58 -0.51
C ALA A 125 1.81 19.11 -0.63
N ASN A 126 2.79 19.76 -1.28
CA ASN A 126 2.89 21.22 -1.33
C ASN A 126 2.46 21.85 -2.66
N ASN A 127 2.31 21.07 -3.74
CA ASN A 127 1.88 21.55 -5.05
C ASN A 127 0.41 21.17 -5.32
N PRO A 128 -0.51 22.14 -5.47
CA PRO A 128 -1.93 21.87 -5.77
C PRO A 128 -2.16 21.31 -7.18
N SER A 129 -1.19 21.48 -8.10
CA SER A 129 -1.23 21.02 -9.49
C SER A 129 0.08 20.29 -9.83
N PRO A 130 0.29 19.07 -9.31
CA PRO A 130 1.52 18.33 -9.58
C PRO A 130 1.66 17.94 -11.06
N PRO A 131 2.91 17.71 -11.53
CA PRO A 131 3.20 17.09 -12.83
C PRO A 131 2.46 15.76 -13.03
N ARG A 132 2.46 15.21 -14.24
CA ARG A 132 1.82 13.90 -14.47
C ARG A 132 2.56 12.82 -13.69
N ALA A 133 1.83 11.78 -13.28
CA ALA A 133 2.38 10.71 -12.46
C ALA A 133 3.62 10.04 -13.09
N HIS A 134 3.60 9.79 -14.41
CA HIS A 134 4.75 9.19 -15.09
C HIS A 134 6.00 10.08 -15.04
N GLU A 135 5.87 11.39 -15.28
CA GLU A 135 6.96 12.39 -15.23
C GLU A 135 7.64 12.41 -13.85
N ILE A 136 6.85 12.58 -12.78
CA ILE A 136 7.40 12.77 -11.44
C ILE A 136 7.86 11.46 -10.78
N LEU A 137 7.32 10.32 -11.20
CA LEU A 137 7.66 9.00 -10.65
C LEU A 137 8.65 8.20 -11.52
N GLN A 138 9.20 8.75 -12.60
CA GLN A 138 10.14 8.01 -13.46
C GLN A 138 11.39 7.60 -12.69
N GLU A 139 12.17 8.59 -12.22
CA GLU A 139 13.35 8.38 -11.38
C GLU A 139 13.04 7.44 -10.21
N LEU A 140 11.98 7.72 -9.44
CA LEU A 140 11.57 6.89 -8.30
C LEU A 140 11.38 5.42 -8.70
N ARG A 141 10.68 5.14 -9.80
CA ARG A 141 10.45 3.77 -10.27
C ARG A 141 11.76 3.10 -10.65
N ASP A 142 12.59 3.78 -11.42
CA ASP A 142 13.82 3.23 -11.98
C ASP A 142 14.82 2.87 -10.87
N ILE A 143 15.16 3.83 -9.99
CA ILE A 143 16.13 3.59 -8.91
C ILE A 143 15.64 2.58 -7.87
N SER A 144 14.33 2.49 -7.63
CA SER A 144 13.79 1.47 -6.72
C SER A 144 13.74 0.09 -7.35
N SER A 145 13.57 -0.03 -8.68
CA SER A 145 13.68 -1.31 -9.38
C SER A 145 15.12 -1.81 -9.39
N MET A 146 16.07 -0.94 -9.76
CA MET A 146 17.51 -1.24 -9.68
C MET A 146 17.94 -1.67 -8.27
N ALA A 147 17.40 -1.02 -7.22
CA ALA A 147 17.69 -1.38 -5.83
C ALA A 147 17.19 -2.79 -5.47
N MET A 148 15.99 -3.18 -5.91
CA MET A 148 15.43 -4.51 -5.65
C MET A 148 16.16 -5.60 -6.44
N GLU A 149 16.43 -5.36 -7.73
CA GLU A 149 17.20 -6.26 -8.59
C GLU A 149 18.61 -6.51 -8.04
N HIS A 150 19.35 -5.44 -7.71
CA HIS A 150 20.67 -5.57 -7.10
C HIS A 150 20.62 -6.32 -5.75
N PHE A 151 19.58 -6.11 -4.95
CA PHE A 151 19.40 -6.85 -3.70
C PHE A 151 19.18 -8.34 -3.97
N ASP A 152 18.24 -8.71 -4.84
CA ASP A 152 17.89 -10.10 -5.12
C ASP A 152 19.02 -10.87 -5.82
N GLU A 153 19.79 -10.22 -6.69
CA GLU A 153 20.92 -10.84 -7.40
C GLU A 153 22.22 -10.91 -6.61
N LYS A 154 22.61 -9.84 -5.89
CA LYS A 154 23.97 -9.70 -5.35
C LYS A 154 24.04 -9.84 -3.82
N ILE A 155 22.98 -9.42 -3.11
CA ILE A 155 22.98 -9.35 -1.65
C ILE A 155 22.28 -10.59 -1.06
N LEU A 156 21.07 -10.89 -1.55
CA LEU A 156 20.22 -11.98 -1.08
C LEU A 156 20.87 -13.37 -1.11
N PRO A 157 21.66 -13.78 -2.13
CA PRO A 157 22.31 -15.09 -2.12
C PRO A 157 23.31 -15.24 -0.97
N THR A 158 24.12 -14.20 -0.72
CA THR A 158 25.11 -14.16 0.36
C THR A 158 24.44 -14.23 1.74
N LEU A 159 23.31 -13.52 1.92
CA LEU A 159 22.52 -13.58 3.16
C LEU A 159 21.91 -14.97 3.38
N LYS A 160 21.36 -15.61 2.34
CA LYS A 160 20.82 -16.97 2.43
C LYS A 160 21.90 -18.00 2.78
N MET A 161 23.09 -17.88 2.20
CA MET A 161 24.24 -18.73 2.50
C MET A 161 24.64 -18.63 3.98
N SER A 162 24.71 -17.41 4.51
CA SER A 162 25.03 -17.16 5.93
C SER A 162 23.99 -17.71 6.91
N MET A 163 22.77 -17.99 6.46
CA MET A 163 21.67 -18.54 7.28
C MET A 163 21.58 -20.07 7.22
N GLY A 164 22.48 -20.75 6.51
CA GLY A 164 22.55 -22.22 6.47
C GLY A 164 21.34 -22.91 5.83
N VAL A 165 20.53 -22.19 5.03
CA VAL A 165 19.31 -22.75 4.43
C VAL A 165 19.67 -23.71 3.28
N PRO A 166 19.34 -25.02 3.36
CA PRO A 166 19.68 -25.97 2.32
C PRO A 166 19.10 -25.60 0.95
N PRO A 167 19.83 -25.80 -0.18
CA PRO A 167 19.37 -25.42 -1.52
C PRO A 167 17.98 -25.95 -1.90
N PHE A 168 17.66 -27.18 -1.46
CA PHE A 168 16.35 -27.82 -1.65
C PHE A 168 15.16 -27.01 -1.10
N LEU A 169 15.33 -26.23 -0.02
CA LEU A 169 14.24 -25.42 0.56
C LEU A 169 14.06 -24.05 -0.12
N GLN A 170 14.88 -23.70 -1.12
CA GLN A 170 14.84 -22.39 -1.77
C GLN A 170 13.63 -22.20 -2.70
N VAL A 171 12.95 -23.28 -3.09
CA VAL A 171 11.88 -23.30 -4.11
C VAL A 171 10.59 -22.61 -3.67
N ILE A 172 10.32 -22.48 -2.36
CA ILE A 172 9.02 -21.95 -1.87
C ILE A 172 8.93 -20.41 -1.96
N PHE A 173 10.03 -19.69 -2.18
CA PHE A 173 10.05 -18.21 -2.14
C PHE A 173 9.93 -17.51 -3.52
N VAL A 174 9.50 -18.20 -4.57
CA VAL A 174 9.21 -17.57 -5.88
C VAL A 174 7.72 -17.26 -5.99
N THR A 175 7.34 -16.04 -5.62
CA THR A 175 5.97 -15.57 -5.77
C THR A 175 5.62 -15.29 -7.23
N ALA A 176 4.78 -16.15 -7.81
CA ALA A 176 3.92 -15.94 -8.97
C ALA A 176 4.49 -15.18 -10.19
N GLY A 177 4.88 -15.93 -11.23
CA GLY A 177 4.83 -15.39 -12.61
C GLY A 177 5.96 -15.76 -13.58
N SER A 178 6.17 -17.05 -13.88
CA SER A 178 6.54 -17.46 -15.24
C SER A 178 6.32 -18.96 -15.43
N SER A 179 5.78 -19.35 -16.58
CA SER A 179 5.55 -20.75 -16.95
C SER A 179 6.48 -21.14 -18.09
N ARG A 180 7.31 -22.18 -17.92
CA ARG A 180 7.65 -23.15 -18.98
C ARG A 180 8.54 -24.32 -18.51
N ALA A 181 8.06 -25.52 -18.87
CA ALA A 181 8.76 -26.76 -19.27
C ALA A 181 10.05 -27.22 -18.59
N ASP A 182 9.99 -28.47 -18.11
CA ASP A 182 10.93 -29.59 -18.33
C ASP A 182 12.45 -29.36 -18.28
N GLU A 183 13.15 -30.03 -17.34
CA GLU A 183 14.12 -31.06 -17.73
C GLU A 183 14.33 -32.11 -16.61
N GLU A 184 14.74 -33.27 -17.10
CA GLU A 184 14.77 -34.63 -16.58
C GLU A 184 15.96 -34.97 -15.64
N LEU A 185 15.66 -35.78 -14.61
CA LEU A 185 16.48 -36.85 -14.00
C LEU A 185 17.88 -36.60 -13.35
N THR A 186 18.09 -37.38 -12.28
CA THR A 186 19.34 -38.05 -11.83
C THR A 186 20.07 -37.62 -10.54
N LEU A 187 20.41 -38.69 -9.80
CA LEU A 187 21.60 -38.92 -8.95
C LEU A 187 21.80 -38.15 -7.64
N VAL A 188 21.51 -38.89 -6.56
CA VAL A 188 22.15 -38.77 -5.24
C VAL A 188 23.65 -39.07 -5.34
N PRO A 189 24.53 -38.26 -4.69
CA PRO A 189 25.80 -38.77 -4.17
C PRO A 189 25.80 -38.86 -2.64
N LYS A 190 26.46 -39.90 -2.14
CA LYS A 190 26.53 -40.29 -0.73
C LYS A 190 27.71 -39.61 -0.03
N GLN A 191 27.47 -39.00 1.13
CA GLN A 191 28.41 -38.69 2.23
C GLN A 191 29.89 -38.36 1.90
N ARG A 192 30.34 -37.16 2.31
CA ARG A 192 31.62 -37.03 3.03
C ARG A 192 31.44 -36.19 4.30
N LEU A 193 31.85 -36.76 5.42
CA LEU A 193 32.06 -36.04 6.68
C LEU A 193 33.36 -35.24 6.55
N CYS A 194 33.28 -33.92 6.68
CA CYS A 194 34.44 -33.04 6.81
C CYS A 194 34.31 -32.28 8.13
N VAL A 195 34.99 -32.79 9.16
CA VAL A 195 35.13 -32.12 10.45
C VAL A 195 36.15 -31.01 10.29
N PHE A 196 35.76 -29.77 10.58
CA PHE A 196 36.69 -28.66 10.83
C PHE A 196 36.54 -28.16 12.27
N PRO A 197 37.63 -27.76 12.96
CA PRO A 197 37.55 -27.39 14.37
C PRO A 197 36.79 -26.08 14.57
N LEU A 198 35.71 -26.12 15.35
CA LEU A 198 34.99 -24.93 15.78
C LEU A 198 35.71 -24.24 16.94
N HIS A 199 36.08 -22.97 16.74
CA HIS A 199 36.54 -22.10 17.81
C HIS A 199 35.33 -21.72 18.70
N PRO A 200 35.45 -21.74 20.05
CA PRO A 200 34.29 -21.64 20.92
C PRO A 200 33.83 -20.19 21.14
N SER A 201 32.59 -19.87 20.74
CA SER A 201 31.86 -18.71 21.26
C SER A 201 30.37 -19.04 21.47
N SER A 202 30.07 -19.49 22.70
CA SER A 202 28.77 -19.44 23.40
C SER A 202 27.48 -19.44 22.55
N GLY A 203 26.83 -20.61 22.44
CA GLY A 203 25.51 -20.72 21.82
C GLY A 203 24.93 -22.13 21.78
N THR A 204 25.14 -22.96 22.80
CA THR A 204 24.59 -24.33 22.85
C THR A 204 23.08 -24.29 23.09
N VAL A 205 22.30 -24.20 22.00
CA VAL A 205 20.84 -24.37 22.03
C VAL A 205 20.52 -25.75 22.60
N SER A 206 19.72 -25.79 23.66
CA SER A 206 19.42 -27.05 24.35
C SER A 206 18.56 -27.96 23.47
N VAL A 207 18.74 -29.28 23.58
CA VAL A 207 17.84 -30.28 22.96
C VAL A 207 16.38 -30.04 23.34
N ALA A 208 16.12 -29.49 24.54
CA ALA A 208 14.79 -29.09 24.98
C ALA A 208 14.22 -27.87 24.23
N GLU A 209 15.07 -26.98 23.72
CA GLU A 209 14.66 -25.82 22.91
C GLU A 209 14.38 -26.22 21.46
N PHE A 210 15.19 -27.12 20.90
CA PHE A 210 14.94 -27.73 19.60
C PHE A 210 13.59 -28.46 19.57
N ASN A 211 13.30 -29.29 20.57
CA ASN A 211 12.01 -29.99 20.67
C ASN A 211 10.81 -29.01 20.79
N LYS A 212 10.96 -27.89 21.51
CA LYS A 212 9.94 -26.83 21.56
C LYS A 212 9.73 -26.16 20.19
N LEU A 213 10.78 -26.04 19.38
CA LEU A 213 10.70 -25.48 18.03
C LEU A 213 9.92 -26.40 17.08
N VAL A 214 10.23 -27.71 17.08
CA VAL A 214 9.54 -28.73 16.26
C VAL A 214 8.05 -28.82 16.60
N VAL A 215 7.68 -28.79 17.88
CA VAL A 215 6.27 -28.76 18.31
C VAL A 215 5.57 -27.48 17.83
N ARG A 216 6.23 -26.32 17.92
CA ARG A 216 5.70 -25.04 17.45
C ARG A 216 5.48 -25.04 15.93
N GLU A 217 6.41 -25.62 15.17
CA GLU A 217 6.28 -25.77 13.72
C GLU A 217 5.09 -26.67 13.34
N SER A 218 4.91 -27.81 14.02
CA SER A 218 3.74 -28.68 13.85
C SER A 218 2.41 -27.96 14.10
N ILE A 219 2.33 -27.16 15.17
CA ILE A 219 1.14 -26.34 15.49
C ILE A 219 0.90 -25.28 14.41
N ASN A 220 1.95 -24.58 13.96
CA ASN A 220 1.83 -23.56 12.91
C ASN A 220 1.42 -24.16 11.57
N ARG A 221 1.94 -25.35 11.21
CA ARG A 221 1.54 -26.10 10.01
C ARG A 221 0.05 -26.46 10.02
N LYS A 222 -0.50 -26.86 11.18
CA LYS A 222 -1.94 -27.11 11.36
C LYS A 222 -2.76 -25.83 11.22
N LYS A 223 -2.32 -24.71 11.79
CA LYS A 223 -2.98 -23.39 11.64
C LYS A 223 -3.01 -22.92 10.19
N ILE A 224 -1.89 -23.02 9.47
CA ILE A 224 -1.79 -22.65 8.05
C ILE A 224 -2.74 -23.52 7.20
N LYS A 225 -2.81 -24.83 7.46
CA LYS A 225 -3.75 -25.72 6.73
C LYS A 225 -5.21 -25.33 6.97
N ALA A 226 -5.60 -25.09 8.22
CA ALA A 226 -6.96 -24.66 8.56
C ALA A 226 -7.32 -23.30 7.94
N GLN A 227 -6.36 -22.37 7.87
CA GLN A 227 -6.55 -21.07 7.22
C GLN A 227 -6.69 -21.20 5.70
N ALA A 228 -5.92 -22.09 5.06
CA ALA A 228 -6.05 -22.38 3.63
C ALA A 228 -7.40 -23.03 3.27
N GLU A 229 -7.91 -23.93 4.12
CA GLU A 229 -9.25 -24.52 3.98
C GLU A 229 -10.37 -23.46 4.09
N LEU A 230 -10.23 -22.48 4.99
CA LEU A 230 -11.16 -21.36 5.09
C LEU A 230 -11.12 -20.44 3.86
N ILE A 231 -9.92 -20.11 3.36
CA ILE A 231 -9.74 -19.31 2.13
C ILE A 231 -10.36 -20.02 0.93
N SER A 232 -10.22 -21.34 0.83
CA SER A 232 -10.85 -22.15 -0.22
C SER A 232 -12.39 -22.06 -0.18
N LYS A 233 -13.00 -22.15 1.02
CA LYS A 233 -14.45 -21.96 1.18
C LYS A 233 -14.90 -20.55 0.75
N GLN A 234 -14.19 -19.52 1.20
CA GLN A 234 -14.49 -18.13 0.82
C GLN A 234 -14.34 -17.90 -0.70
N ALA A 235 -13.36 -18.53 -1.36
CA ALA A 235 -13.21 -18.47 -2.80
C ALA A 235 -14.39 -19.11 -3.55
N ASN A 236 -14.93 -20.21 -3.04
CA ASN A 236 -16.13 -20.84 -3.59
C ASN A 236 -17.38 -19.97 -3.40
N GLU A 237 -17.61 -19.40 -2.21
CA GLU A 237 -18.71 -18.45 -1.95
C GLU A 237 -18.64 -17.23 -2.87
N ILE A 238 -17.43 -16.67 -3.09
CA ILE A 238 -17.21 -15.57 -4.03
C ILE A 238 -17.51 -15.99 -5.48
N SER A 239 -17.22 -17.24 -5.86
CA SER A 239 -17.52 -17.80 -7.19
C SER A 239 -19.03 -17.92 -7.42
N GLU A 240 -19.78 -18.41 -6.43
CA GLU A 240 -21.25 -18.48 -6.49
C GLU A 240 -21.89 -17.09 -6.55
N LEU A 241 -21.44 -16.14 -5.74
CA LEU A 241 -21.91 -14.76 -5.78
C LEU A 241 -21.63 -14.09 -7.15
N ARG A 242 -20.49 -14.38 -7.79
CA ARG A 242 -20.18 -13.88 -9.15
C ARG A 242 -21.15 -14.42 -10.19
N LYS A 243 -21.48 -15.73 -10.16
CA LYS A 243 -22.48 -16.32 -11.06
C LYS A 243 -23.85 -15.67 -10.89
N HIS A 244 -24.30 -15.45 -9.65
CA HIS A 244 -25.56 -14.73 -9.42
C HIS A 244 -25.53 -13.30 -9.97
N VAL A 245 -24.41 -12.58 -9.88
CA VAL A 245 -24.27 -11.24 -10.50
C VAL A 245 -24.39 -11.34 -12.02
N GLU A 246 -23.70 -12.27 -12.67
CA GLU A 246 -23.76 -12.48 -14.13
C GLU A 246 -25.19 -12.83 -14.60
N GLU A 247 -25.91 -13.69 -13.86
CA GLU A 247 -27.32 -14.00 -14.13
C GLU A 247 -28.24 -12.79 -13.98
N TRP A 248 -28.04 -11.97 -12.94
CA TRP A 248 -28.86 -10.78 -12.70
C TRP A 248 -28.60 -9.70 -13.76
N GLU A 249 -27.35 -9.55 -14.19
CA GLU A 249 -27.01 -8.71 -15.35
C GLU A 249 -27.64 -9.23 -16.65
N ALA A 250 -27.67 -10.55 -16.87
CA ALA A 250 -28.34 -11.15 -18.03
C ALA A 250 -29.85 -10.84 -18.01
N LYS A 251 -30.52 -11.09 -16.88
CA LYS A 251 -31.94 -10.73 -16.67
C LYS A 251 -32.20 -9.23 -16.90
N LEU A 252 -31.30 -8.36 -16.47
CA LEU A 252 -31.40 -6.91 -16.70
C LEU A 252 -31.24 -6.54 -18.19
N ARG A 253 -30.31 -7.19 -18.91
CA ARG A 253 -30.15 -7.04 -20.36
C ARG A 253 -31.41 -7.47 -21.11
N ASP A 254 -31.98 -8.62 -20.77
CA ASP A 254 -33.21 -9.14 -21.41
C ASP A 254 -34.44 -8.27 -21.12
N LEU A 255 -34.62 -7.81 -19.88
CA LEU A 255 -35.68 -6.85 -19.53
C LEU A 255 -35.53 -5.54 -20.31
N THR A 256 -34.30 -5.04 -20.45
CA THR A 256 -34.00 -3.82 -21.22
C THR A 256 -34.32 -4.02 -22.70
N ALA A 257 -33.93 -5.16 -23.29
CA ALA A 257 -34.22 -5.50 -24.68
C ALA A 257 -35.72 -5.66 -24.94
N ASN A 258 -36.47 -6.27 -24.02
CA ASN A 258 -37.92 -6.42 -24.13
C ASN A 258 -38.65 -5.07 -23.99
N LEU A 259 -38.17 -4.17 -23.13
CA LEU A 259 -38.72 -2.81 -22.98
C LEU A 259 -38.47 -1.96 -24.25
N ILE A 260 -37.33 -2.16 -24.93
CA ILE A 260 -37.07 -1.57 -26.25
C ILE A 260 -38.04 -2.15 -27.29
N LYS A 261 -38.14 -3.48 -27.43
CA LYS A 261 -39.07 -4.13 -28.38
C LYS A 261 -40.54 -3.71 -28.18
N ALA A 262 -40.99 -3.58 -26.93
CA ALA A 262 -42.36 -3.15 -26.61
C ALA A 262 -42.64 -1.68 -26.97
N LYS A 263 -41.59 -0.86 -27.18
CA LYS A 263 -41.68 0.55 -27.60
C LYS A 263 -41.73 0.72 -29.12
N ASP A 264 -41.27 -0.28 -29.88
CA ASP A 264 -41.12 -0.23 -31.33
C ASP A 264 -42.29 -0.86 -32.10
N LEU A 265 -43.34 -1.31 -31.41
CA LEU A 265 -44.59 -1.80 -32.03
C LEU A 265 -45.51 -0.63 -32.45
N PRO A 266 -45.94 -0.55 -33.73
CA PRO A 266 -46.89 0.46 -34.18
C PRO A 266 -48.32 0.12 -33.73
N GLY A 267 -49.00 1.05 -33.06
CA GLY A 267 -50.40 0.90 -32.70
C GLY A 267 -51.34 1.24 -33.86
N ASN A 268 -52.19 0.28 -34.26
CA ASN A 268 -53.40 0.56 -35.04
C ASN A 268 -54.63 0.50 -34.14
N SER A 269 -55.54 1.46 -34.32
CA SER A 269 -56.64 1.72 -33.38
C SER A 269 -57.97 1.10 -33.80
N SER A 270 -58.77 0.67 -32.82
CA SER A 270 -60.24 0.70 -32.87
C SER A 270 -60.76 0.73 -31.44
N ALA A 271 -61.66 1.66 -31.13
CA ALA A 271 -62.07 1.97 -29.76
C ALA A 271 -63.41 1.32 -29.39
N ILE A 272 -63.45 0.59 -28.27
CA ILE A 272 -64.66 0.46 -27.43
C ILE A 272 -64.27 0.63 -25.94
N VAL A 273 -64.58 1.82 -25.42
CA VAL A 273 -65.05 2.15 -24.06
C VAL A 273 -64.28 1.66 -22.80
N SER A 274 -63.70 2.65 -22.11
CA SER A 274 -63.44 2.72 -20.64
C SER A 274 -62.34 1.77 -20.05
N THR A 275 -61.50 2.13 -19.07
CA THR A 275 -61.57 3.22 -18.06
C THR A 275 -60.17 3.67 -17.57
N ARG A 276 -59.99 4.99 -17.37
CA ARG A 276 -58.99 5.69 -16.49
C ARG A 276 -57.46 5.59 -16.76
N GLN A 277 -56.87 6.80 -16.90
CA GLN A 277 -55.63 7.31 -16.28
C GLN A 277 -54.29 6.66 -16.74
N SER A 278 -53.24 7.40 -17.16
CA SER A 278 -52.71 8.67 -16.64
C SER A 278 -51.86 9.49 -17.65
N ARG A 279 -51.46 10.71 -17.25
CA ARG A 279 -50.87 11.75 -18.11
C ARG A 279 -49.37 11.61 -18.43
N LYS A 280 -49.05 11.73 -19.72
CA LYS A 280 -48.04 12.62 -20.38
C LYS A 280 -46.73 13.00 -19.64
N ARG A 281 -45.62 12.47 -20.18
CA ARG A 281 -44.24 13.00 -20.46
C ARG A 281 -43.61 14.16 -19.64
N LYS A 282 -42.28 14.03 -19.46
CA LYS A 282 -41.17 15.04 -19.46
C LYS A 282 -41.52 16.45 -20.00
N SER A 283 -40.88 17.55 -19.58
CA SER A 283 -39.60 17.75 -18.86
C SER A 283 -39.54 19.08 -18.08
N GLU A 284 -38.55 19.17 -17.19
CA GLU A 284 -37.75 20.36 -16.80
C GLU A 284 -38.40 21.70 -16.37
N ASP A 285 -37.95 22.09 -15.17
CA ASP A 285 -37.59 23.43 -14.69
C ASP A 285 -38.59 24.45 -14.11
N GLU A 286 -38.04 25.08 -13.06
CA GLU A 286 -38.35 26.37 -12.42
C GLU A 286 -39.73 26.59 -11.73
N ARG A 287 -39.64 26.93 -10.42
CA ARG A 287 -40.31 28.08 -9.72
C ARG A 287 -41.87 28.18 -9.77
N ILE A 288 -42.62 28.66 -8.78
CA ILE A 288 -42.37 29.32 -7.49
C ILE A 288 -43.70 29.30 -6.65
N ILE A 289 -43.59 29.22 -5.32
CA ILE A 289 -44.43 29.83 -4.24
C ILE A 289 -45.91 30.24 -4.57
N THR A 290 -46.91 29.80 -3.77
CA THR A 290 -47.75 30.70 -2.91
C THR A 290 -48.94 30.05 -2.13
N ASN A 291 -48.90 30.23 -0.80
CA ASN A 291 -49.96 30.69 0.11
C ASN A 291 -51.38 30.05 0.19
N LYS A 292 -51.68 29.54 1.39
CA LYS A 292 -52.69 30.12 2.30
C LYS A 292 -51.98 30.50 3.61
N LYS A 293 -51.76 31.78 3.97
CA LYS A 293 -52.66 32.75 4.67
C LYS A 293 -53.17 32.25 6.05
N CYS A 294 -53.18 33.06 7.14
CA CYS A 294 -52.67 34.45 7.38
C CYS A 294 -52.68 34.84 8.90
N LYS A 295 -52.02 35.97 9.27
CA LYS A 295 -51.97 36.67 10.60
C LYS A 295 -51.09 36.01 11.69
N LYS A 296 -50.74 36.66 12.82
CA LYS A 296 -50.09 37.99 13.07
C LYS A 296 -49.67 38.07 14.56
N GLY A 297 -48.49 38.62 14.88
CA GLY A 297 -48.04 38.99 16.24
C GLY A 297 -46.59 38.54 16.50
N ASP A 298 -45.53 39.26 16.13
CA ASP A 298 -45.09 40.63 16.51
C ASP A 298 -44.63 40.76 17.97
N HIS A 299 -43.30 40.71 18.21
CA HIS A 299 -42.61 41.79 18.93
C HIS A 299 -41.08 41.84 18.76
N ARG A 300 -40.54 43.07 18.79
CA ARG A 300 -39.12 43.46 18.67
C ARG A 300 -38.34 43.28 19.98
N LYS A 301 -37.02 43.05 19.92
CA LYS A 301 -35.98 44.06 20.30
C LYS A 301 -34.51 43.62 20.10
N ASN A 302 -33.65 44.64 19.96
CA ASN A 302 -32.19 44.58 19.74
C ASN A 302 -31.36 44.23 20.99
N ARG A 303 -30.11 43.78 20.76
CA ARG A 303 -28.79 44.26 21.32
C ARG A 303 -27.76 43.10 21.24
N SER A 304 -26.59 43.18 20.59
CA SER A 304 -25.39 44.05 20.68
C SER A 304 -24.43 43.75 21.85
N GLY A 305 -23.18 43.37 21.54
CA GLY A 305 -22.06 43.14 22.50
C GLY A 305 -21.34 41.80 22.19
N ARG A 306 -20.09 41.69 21.69
CA ARG A 306 -18.76 42.29 21.96
C ARG A 306 -17.92 41.48 22.99
N SER A 307 -16.86 40.86 22.48
CA SER A 307 -15.58 40.49 23.16
C SER A 307 -15.59 39.38 24.24
N ARG A 308 -14.82 38.30 24.03
CA ARG A 308 -13.47 38.14 24.64
C ARG A 308 -12.77 36.83 24.28
N ASP A 309 -11.46 36.87 24.44
CA ASP A 309 -10.46 35.82 24.31
C ASP A 309 -10.73 34.59 25.20
N MET A 310 -10.22 33.42 24.77
CA MET A 310 -9.62 32.49 25.72
C MET A 310 -8.55 31.60 25.05
N LEU A 311 -7.30 31.76 25.49
CA LEU A 311 -6.29 30.70 25.39
C LEU A 311 -6.76 29.48 26.19
N ILE A 312 -6.26 28.29 25.85
CA ILE A 312 -5.47 27.44 26.77
C ILE A 312 -4.90 26.23 26.00
N CYS A 313 -3.63 25.92 26.27
CA CYS A 313 -2.94 24.76 25.73
C CYS A 313 -3.40 23.45 26.40
N LYS A 314 -3.31 22.35 25.65
CA LYS A 314 -2.58 21.13 26.07
C LYS A 314 -2.17 20.33 24.85
#